data_AF-A0A259BA72-F1
#
_entry.id   AF-A0A259BA72-F1
#
_cell.length_a   1.000
_cell.length_b   1.000
_cell.length_c   1.000
_cell.angle_alpha   90.00
_cell.angle_beta   90.00
_cell.angle_gamma   90.00
#
_symmetry.space_group_name_H-M   'P 1'
#
loop_
_entity.id
_entity.type
_entity.pdbx_description
1 polymer ?
#
loop_
_entity_poly.entity_id
_entity_poly.type
_entity_poly.pdbx_seq_one_letter_code
_entity_poly.pdbx_strand_id
1 'polypeptide(L)'
;MRQASPAAPYLAVALDIDLQLLRELMSEIAAGSPPQPAARVAVAETQVAVQDCVARLVRLVDTPDALAVLRPSILRELHYWLLRGPHGPMLRQLSLPDSHAARISRAVALLRADYARPLPVGRLAEAAGMSVSSFHAHFKAVTSLSPLQFQKRLRLVEARRRLHGERVAISEAAFDVGYESVSHFTRDYARLFGAPPRRDLEALSLSDGPPPRGSRRPPPESRQTPGPPVP
;
A
#
# COMPACT_ATOMS: atom_id res chain seq x y z
N MET A 1 17.47 5.22 2.33
CA MET A 1 17.64 3.79 2.68
C MET A 1 17.15 2.95 1.50
N ARG A 2 18.02 2.13 0.87
CA ARG A 2 17.72 1.43 -0.41
C ARG A 2 18.12 -0.05 -0.45
N GLN A 3 18.29 -0.71 0.69
CA GLN A 3 18.61 -2.14 0.70
C GLN A 3 17.83 -2.81 1.82
N ALA A 4 16.71 -3.41 1.45
CA ALA A 4 16.00 -4.38 2.27
C ALA A 4 16.62 -5.76 2.02
N SER A 5 16.89 -6.50 3.08
CA SER A 5 17.27 -7.91 2.97
C SER A 5 16.44 -8.73 3.96
N PRO A 6 16.35 -10.06 3.81
CA PRO A 6 15.74 -10.91 4.85
C PRO A 6 16.37 -10.71 6.23
N ALA A 7 17.66 -10.32 6.29
CA ALA A 7 18.39 -10.03 7.52
C ALA A 7 18.19 -8.59 8.04
N ALA A 8 17.65 -7.69 7.23
CA ALA A 8 17.37 -6.29 7.56
C ALA A 8 16.05 -5.87 6.89
N PRO A 9 14.89 -6.33 7.41
CA PRO A 9 13.60 -5.96 6.87
C PRO A 9 13.36 -4.46 7.06
N TYR A 10 12.61 -3.86 6.15
CA TYR A 10 12.13 -2.49 6.28
C TYR A 10 10.62 -2.49 6.48
N LEU A 11 10.15 -1.58 7.33
CA LEU A 11 8.73 -1.31 7.47
C LEU A 11 8.37 -0.17 6.52
N ALA A 12 7.37 -0.40 5.67
CA ALA A 12 6.73 0.65 4.89
C ALA A 12 5.35 0.93 5.48
N VAL A 13 5.02 2.21 5.65
CA VAL A 13 3.70 2.65 6.12
C VAL A 13 3.00 3.35 4.95
N ALA A 14 1.81 2.87 4.62
CA ALA A 14 0.91 3.51 3.67
C ALA A 14 -0.28 4.08 4.44
N LEU A 15 -0.57 5.36 4.24
CA LEU A 15 -1.69 6.05 4.85
C LEU A 15 -2.52 6.70 3.74
N ASP A 16 -3.83 6.47 3.79
CA ASP A 16 -4.75 7.16 2.91
C ASP A 16 -4.88 8.61 3.36
N ILE A 17 -4.85 9.51 2.38
CA ILE A 17 -5.06 10.93 2.61
C ILE A 17 -6.56 11.20 2.63
N ASP A 18 -7.06 11.70 3.76
CA ASP A 18 -8.44 12.09 3.94
C ASP A 18 -8.68 13.49 3.35
N LEU A 19 -9.30 13.51 2.16
CA LEU A 19 -9.59 14.76 1.47
C LEU A 19 -10.61 15.64 2.20
N GLN A 20 -11.49 15.08 3.04
CA GLN A 20 -12.45 15.86 3.82
C GLN A 20 -11.72 16.56 4.96
N LEU A 21 -10.90 15.84 5.71
CA LEU A 21 -10.07 16.39 6.79
C LEU A 21 -9.12 17.49 6.26
N LEU A 22 -8.56 17.30 5.06
CA LEU A 22 -7.76 18.34 4.40
C LEU A 22 -8.57 19.63 4.17
N ARG A 23 -9.84 19.53 3.74
CA ARG A 23 -10.70 20.70 3.51
C ARG A 23 -11.02 21.41 4.82
N GLU A 24 -11.35 20.66 5.87
CA GLU A 24 -11.60 21.22 7.20
C GLU A 24 -10.37 22.01 7.69
N LEU A 25 -9.19 21.39 7.65
CA LEU A 25 -7.93 22.05 8.02
C LEU A 25 -7.64 23.28 7.16
N MET A 26 -7.92 23.24 5.85
CA MET A 26 -7.74 24.40 4.98
C MET A 26 -8.70 25.55 5.29
N SER A 27 -9.90 25.27 5.82
CA SER A 27 -10.80 26.34 6.28
C SER A 27 -10.34 27.01 7.58
N GLU A 28 -9.54 26.30 8.39
CA GLU A 28 -9.00 26.80 9.66
C GLU A 28 -7.64 27.49 9.51
N ILE A 29 -6.83 27.05 8.55
CA ILE A 29 -5.51 27.63 8.27
C ILE A 29 -5.70 28.78 7.28
N ALA A 30 -5.39 30.02 7.69
CA ALA A 30 -5.40 31.19 6.80
C ALA A 30 -4.64 30.88 5.49
N ALA A 31 -5.24 31.29 4.36
CA ALA A 31 -4.91 30.86 3.01
C ALA A 31 -3.39 30.71 2.76
N GLY A 32 -2.95 29.46 2.59
CA GLY A 32 -1.62 29.16 2.05
C GLY A 32 -1.52 29.55 0.57
N SER A 33 -0.30 29.53 0.02
CA SER A 33 -0.04 29.86 -1.39
C SER A 33 -0.99 29.11 -2.35
N PRO A 34 -1.40 29.77 -3.46
CA PRO A 34 -2.37 29.23 -4.40
C PRO A 34 -1.95 27.85 -4.92
N PRO A 35 -2.91 26.98 -5.26
CA PRO A 35 -2.62 25.66 -5.80
C PRO A 35 -1.79 25.80 -7.09
N GLN A 36 -0.64 25.13 -7.13
CA GLN A 36 0.21 25.01 -8.31
C GLN A 36 -0.03 23.65 -8.98
N PRO A 37 0.24 23.50 -10.29
CA PRO A 37 0.12 22.21 -10.95
C PRO A 37 1.03 21.19 -10.28
N ALA A 38 0.42 20.23 -9.58
CA ALA A 38 1.17 19.29 -8.79
C ALA A 38 1.49 18.01 -9.57
N ALA A 39 2.69 17.48 -9.33
CA ALA A 39 3.07 16.15 -9.78
C ALA A 39 2.10 15.10 -9.19
N ARG A 40 1.70 14.11 -9.98
CA ARG A 40 0.80 13.02 -9.55
C ARG A 40 1.44 12.11 -8.49
N VAL A 41 2.77 12.08 -8.48
CA VAL A 41 3.60 11.41 -7.49
C VAL A 41 4.70 12.40 -7.14
N ALA A 42 4.84 12.70 -5.86
CA ALA A 42 5.89 13.57 -5.35
C ALA A 42 6.74 12.77 -4.36
N VAL A 43 8.05 12.91 -4.48
CA VAL A 43 9.03 12.36 -3.53
C VAL A 43 9.72 13.53 -2.87
N ALA A 44 9.68 13.59 -1.56
CA ALA A 44 10.38 14.59 -0.77
C ALA A 44 11.02 13.93 0.45
N GLU A 45 12.05 14.57 0.99
CA GLU A 45 12.50 14.26 2.34
C GLU A 45 11.36 14.60 3.31
N THR A 46 11.06 13.65 4.19
CA THR A 46 9.95 13.81 5.13
C THR A 46 10.37 14.65 6.33
N GLN A 47 9.44 15.44 6.84
CA GLN A 47 9.66 16.28 8.02
C GLN A 47 9.62 15.46 9.31
N VAL A 48 10.40 15.85 10.31
CA VAL A 48 10.43 15.17 11.63
C VAL A 48 9.03 15.05 12.24
N ALA A 49 8.23 16.11 12.18
CA ALA A 49 6.86 16.10 12.71
C ALA A 49 5.94 15.07 12.02
N VAL A 50 6.12 14.83 10.71
CA VAL A 50 5.41 13.78 9.97
C VAL A 50 5.90 12.40 10.42
N GLN A 51 7.21 12.22 10.59
CA GLN A 51 7.79 10.97 11.11
C GLN A 51 7.25 10.64 12.50
N ASP A 52 7.16 11.63 13.39
CA ASP A 52 6.67 11.45 14.76
C ASP A 52 5.21 11.00 14.79
N CYS A 53 4.35 11.61 13.97
CA CYS A 53 2.95 11.20 13.83
C CYS A 53 2.84 9.75 13.36
N VAL A 54 3.59 9.37 12.33
CA VAL A 54 3.60 8.00 11.79
C VAL A 54 4.14 7.02 12.84
N ALA A 55 5.24 7.35 13.51
CA ALA A 55 5.82 6.50 14.55
C ALA A 55 4.86 6.28 15.73
N ARG A 56 4.09 7.31 16.12
CA ARG A 56 3.03 7.19 17.14
C ARG A 56 1.91 6.26 16.67
N LEU A 57 1.44 6.38 15.43
CA LEU A 57 0.42 5.47 14.89
C LEU A 57 0.91 4.02 14.87
N VAL A 58 2.16 3.78 14.44
CA VAL A 58 2.75 2.44 14.40
C VAL A 58 2.85 1.83 15.80
N ARG A 59 3.31 2.60 16.80
CA ARG A 59 3.39 2.11 18.19
C ARG A 59 2.02 1.77 18.80
N LEU A 60 0.94 2.39 18.31
CA LEU A 60 -0.40 2.14 18.82
C LEU A 60 -1.07 0.90 18.22
N VAL A 61 -0.48 0.26 17.20
CA VAL A 61 -1.04 -0.93 16.55
C VAL A 61 -1.28 -2.07 17.55
N ASP A 62 -0.40 -2.22 18.55
CA ASP A 62 -0.51 -3.25 19.58
C ASP A 62 -1.42 -2.85 20.77
N THR A 63 -2.05 -1.67 20.72
CA THR A 63 -2.93 -1.13 21.79
C THR A 63 -4.25 -0.61 21.21
N PRO A 64 -5.18 -1.50 20.80
CA PRO A 64 -6.35 -1.14 20.00
C PRO A 64 -7.28 -0.13 20.68
N ASP A 65 -7.45 -0.20 22.00
CA ASP A 65 -8.30 0.74 22.76
C ASP A 65 -7.73 2.17 22.70
N ALA A 66 -6.42 2.31 22.88
CA ALA A 66 -5.74 3.60 22.76
C ALA A 66 -5.72 4.09 21.31
N LEU A 67 -5.52 3.20 20.34
CA LEU A 67 -5.55 3.53 18.92
C LEU A 67 -6.92 4.09 18.52
N ALA A 68 -8.02 3.48 18.96
CA ALA A 68 -9.37 3.94 18.63
C ALA A 68 -9.61 5.40 19.07
N VAL A 69 -9.10 5.78 20.25
CA VAL A 69 -9.26 7.13 20.81
C VAL A 69 -8.27 8.13 20.22
N LEU A 70 -7.00 7.74 20.05
CA LEU A 70 -5.92 8.68 19.69
C LEU A 70 -5.73 8.84 18.18
N ARG A 71 -6.12 7.86 17.37
CA ARG A 71 -5.93 7.87 15.91
C ARG A 71 -6.50 9.13 15.24
N PRO A 72 -7.74 9.58 15.52
CA PRO A 72 -8.30 10.75 14.84
C PRO A 72 -7.45 12.00 15.05
N SER A 73 -7.01 12.25 16.28
CA SER A 73 -6.17 13.41 16.63
C SER A 73 -4.79 13.35 15.98
N ILE A 74 -4.15 12.18 15.96
CA ILE A 74 -2.85 12.00 15.31
C ILE A 74 -2.97 12.14 13.79
N LEU A 75 -4.04 11.61 13.18
CA LEU A 75 -4.27 11.79 11.75
C LEU A 75 -4.52 13.26 11.41
N ARG A 76 -5.27 14.00 12.22
CA ARG A 76 -5.45 15.45 12.03
C ARG A 76 -4.13 16.21 12.09
N GLU A 77 -3.29 15.92 13.08
CA GLU A 77 -1.95 16.49 13.21
C GLU A 77 -1.08 16.17 11.97
N LEU A 78 -1.07 14.90 11.53
CA LEU A 78 -0.35 14.46 10.34
C LEU A 78 -0.78 15.23 9.09
N HIS A 79 -2.08 15.36 8.85
CA HIS A 79 -2.62 16.07 7.69
C HIS A 79 -2.26 17.57 7.72
N TYR A 80 -2.26 18.18 8.91
CA TYR A 80 -1.78 19.55 9.08
C TYR A 80 -0.32 19.70 8.64
N TRP A 81 0.58 18.83 9.12
CA TRP A 81 2.00 18.87 8.73
C TRP A 81 2.19 18.64 7.23
N LEU A 82 1.46 17.69 6.65
CA LEU A 82 1.51 17.42 5.21
C LEU A 82 1.05 18.64 4.37
N LEU A 83 0.01 19.36 4.83
CA LEU A 83 -0.48 20.59 4.18
C LEU A 83 0.53 21.75 4.24
N ARG A 84 1.28 21.84 5.34
CA ARG A 84 2.31 22.87 5.56
C ARG A 84 3.66 22.50 4.95
N GLY A 85 3.88 21.23 4.63
CA GLY A 85 5.11 20.71 4.09
C GLY A 85 5.24 20.83 2.56
N PRO A 86 6.26 20.18 1.98
CA PRO A 86 6.56 20.24 0.54
C PRO A 86 5.42 19.75 -0.36
N HIS A 87 4.57 18.86 0.15
CA HIS A 87 3.42 18.31 -0.57
C HIS A 87 2.16 19.20 -0.48
N GLY A 88 2.20 20.28 0.28
CA GLY A 88 1.06 21.17 0.52
C GLY A 88 0.33 21.63 -0.74
N PRO A 89 1.01 22.16 -1.78
CA PRO A 89 0.35 22.59 -3.01
C PRO A 89 -0.43 21.47 -3.71
N MET A 90 0.14 20.25 -3.75
CA MET A 90 -0.51 19.05 -4.30
C MET A 90 -1.77 18.69 -3.51
N LEU A 91 -1.65 18.63 -2.19
CA LEU A 91 -2.76 18.26 -1.31
C LEU A 91 -3.89 19.28 -1.36
N ARG A 92 -3.58 20.58 -1.45
CA ARG A 92 -4.56 21.65 -1.66
C ARG A 92 -5.30 21.51 -2.98
N GLN A 93 -4.63 21.10 -4.06
CA GLN A 93 -5.28 20.88 -5.35
C GLN A 93 -6.23 19.68 -5.32
N LEU A 94 -5.85 18.60 -4.62
CA LEU A 94 -6.67 17.40 -4.48
C LEU A 94 -7.92 17.63 -3.62
N SER A 95 -7.84 18.52 -2.62
CA SER A 95 -8.95 18.81 -1.71
C SER A 95 -10.00 19.77 -2.30
N LEU A 96 -9.72 20.48 -3.40
CA LEU A 96 -10.68 21.38 -4.03
C LEU A 96 -12.01 20.67 -4.35
N PRO A 97 -13.16 21.30 -4.02
CA PRO A 97 -14.48 20.82 -4.45
C PRO A 97 -14.49 20.63 -5.98
N ASP A 98 -15.06 19.52 -6.44
CA ASP A 98 -15.18 19.17 -7.87
C ASP A 98 -13.89 19.04 -8.68
N SER A 99 -12.73 18.94 -8.03
CA SER A 99 -11.50 18.57 -8.73
C SER A 99 -11.71 17.28 -9.52
N HIS A 100 -11.11 17.19 -10.71
CA HIS A 100 -11.17 15.94 -11.48
C HIS A 100 -10.66 14.75 -10.66
N ALA A 101 -9.69 14.95 -9.76
CA ALA A 101 -9.23 13.92 -8.84
C ALA A 101 -10.33 13.46 -7.86
N ALA A 102 -11.08 14.37 -7.23
CA ALA A 102 -12.18 14.02 -6.34
C ALA A 102 -13.30 13.27 -7.09
N ARG A 103 -13.62 13.70 -8.32
CA ARG A 103 -14.62 13.05 -9.17
C ARG A 103 -14.18 11.64 -9.60
N ILE A 104 -12.93 11.48 -10.00
CA ILE A 104 -12.35 10.17 -10.34
C ILE A 104 -12.24 9.27 -9.10
N SER A 105 -11.96 9.82 -7.91
CA SER A 105 -11.91 9.06 -6.66
C SER A 105 -13.21 8.31 -6.38
N ARG A 106 -14.38 8.95 -6.60
CA ARG A 106 -15.69 8.27 -6.48
C ARG A 106 -15.84 7.08 -7.42
N ALA A 107 -15.43 7.23 -8.68
CA ALA A 107 -15.44 6.13 -9.63
C ALA A 107 -14.46 5.01 -9.26
N VAL A 108 -13.27 5.36 -8.75
CA VAL A 108 -12.28 4.38 -8.26
C VAL A 108 -12.80 3.62 -7.05
N ALA A 109 -13.53 4.27 -6.13
CA ALA A 109 -14.14 3.60 -4.99
C ALA A 109 -15.18 2.56 -5.42
N LEU A 110 -16.05 2.90 -6.38
CA LEU A 110 -16.99 1.93 -6.97
C LEU A 110 -16.27 0.78 -7.67
N LEU A 111 -15.22 1.09 -8.45
CA LEU A 111 -14.43 0.08 -9.13
C LEU A 111 -13.74 -0.86 -8.14
N ARG A 112 -13.28 -0.36 -7.00
CA ARG A 112 -12.68 -1.16 -5.93
C ARG A 112 -13.69 -2.03 -5.20
N ALA A 113 -14.95 -1.59 -5.07
CA ALA A 113 -16.00 -2.39 -4.45
C ALA A 113 -16.42 -3.58 -5.33
N ASP A 114 -16.47 -3.40 -6.65
CA ASP A 114 -17.02 -4.37 -7.61
C ASP A 114 -15.97 -4.88 -8.64
N TYR A 115 -14.67 -4.93 -8.27
CA TYR A 115 -13.58 -5.16 -9.24
C TYR A 115 -13.66 -6.52 -9.96
N ALA A 116 -14.24 -7.55 -9.35
CA ALA A 116 -14.36 -8.89 -9.91
C ALA A 116 -15.45 -9.00 -11.00
N ARG A 117 -16.41 -8.06 -11.04
CA ARG A 117 -17.50 -8.07 -12.02
C ARG A 117 -17.09 -7.40 -13.34
N PRO A 118 -17.78 -7.67 -14.47
CA PRO A 118 -17.59 -6.89 -15.70
C PRO A 118 -17.71 -5.38 -15.42
N LEU A 119 -16.96 -4.55 -16.15
CA LEU A 119 -16.84 -3.11 -15.88
C LEU A 119 -17.93 -2.29 -16.58
N PRO A 120 -18.97 -1.80 -15.87
CA PRO A 120 -19.93 -0.88 -16.46
C PRO A 120 -19.34 0.54 -16.51
N VAL A 121 -18.56 0.85 -17.55
CA VAL A 121 -17.89 2.17 -17.68
C VAL A 121 -18.89 3.33 -17.60
N GLY A 122 -20.11 3.16 -18.11
CA GLY A 122 -21.19 4.15 -17.99
C GLY A 122 -21.52 4.51 -16.54
N ARG A 123 -21.65 3.51 -15.65
CA ARG A 123 -21.90 3.71 -14.21
C ARG A 123 -20.74 4.44 -13.53
N LEU A 124 -19.50 4.16 -13.94
CA LEU A 124 -18.33 4.86 -13.40
C LEU A 124 -18.27 6.32 -13.86
N ALA A 125 -18.61 6.57 -15.12
CA ALA A 125 -18.68 7.92 -15.66
C ALA A 125 -19.79 8.74 -14.98
N GLU A 126 -20.97 8.13 -14.75
CA GLU A 126 -22.09 8.71 -14.02
C GLU A 126 -21.71 9.08 -12.58
N ALA A 127 -21.04 8.19 -11.84
CA ALA A 127 -20.55 8.46 -10.49
C ALA A 127 -19.52 9.61 -10.43
N ALA A 128 -18.75 9.79 -11.52
CA ALA A 128 -17.87 10.93 -11.70
C ALA A 128 -18.60 12.18 -12.23
N GLY A 129 -19.88 12.10 -12.59
CA GLY A 129 -20.67 13.17 -13.21
C GLY A 129 -20.19 13.55 -14.61
N MET A 130 -19.53 12.63 -15.33
CA MET A 130 -18.86 12.87 -16.61
C MET A 130 -19.53 12.10 -17.75
N SER A 131 -19.42 12.61 -18.98
CA SER A 131 -19.61 11.77 -20.16
C SER A 131 -18.55 10.67 -20.22
N VAL A 132 -18.84 9.56 -20.91
CA VAL A 132 -17.90 8.43 -21.02
C VAL A 132 -16.56 8.84 -21.65
N SER A 133 -16.58 9.68 -22.69
CA SER A 133 -15.36 10.17 -23.34
C SER A 133 -14.50 11.03 -22.40
N SER A 134 -15.13 11.97 -21.70
CA SER A 134 -14.46 12.81 -20.70
C SER A 134 -13.93 11.98 -19.55
N PHE A 135 -14.70 10.99 -19.07
CA PHE A 135 -14.30 10.07 -18.03
C PHE A 135 -13.03 9.30 -18.42
N HIS A 136 -12.96 8.73 -19.62
CA HIS A 136 -11.76 8.02 -20.07
C HIS A 136 -10.50 8.90 -20.06
N ALA A 137 -10.60 10.13 -20.57
CA ALA A 137 -9.50 11.07 -20.61
C ALA A 137 -9.03 11.44 -19.19
N HIS A 138 -9.96 11.84 -18.32
CA HIS A 138 -9.65 12.25 -16.95
C HIS A 138 -9.21 11.08 -16.07
N PHE A 139 -9.80 9.89 -16.22
CA PHE A 139 -9.40 8.71 -15.47
C PHE A 139 -7.96 8.31 -15.80
N LYS A 140 -7.57 8.31 -17.09
CA LYS A 140 -6.18 8.07 -17.49
C LYS A 140 -5.25 9.20 -17.06
N ALA A 141 -5.73 10.45 -17.10
CA ALA A 141 -4.96 11.58 -16.60
C ALA A 141 -4.77 11.54 -15.07
N VAL A 142 -5.67 10.96 -14.29
CA VAL A 142 -5.51 10.89 -12.83
C VAL A 142 -4.76 9.62 -12.42
N THR A 143 -5.12 8.47 -13.00
CA THR A 143 -4.61 7.15 -12.57
C THR A 143 -3.43 6.63 -13.41
N SER A 144 -3.10 7.32 -14.51
CA SER A 144 -2.14 6.87 -15.54
C SER A 144 -2.54 5.59 -16.29
N LEU A 145 -3.70 5.01 -16.00
CA LEU A 145 -4.22 3.78 -16.61
C LEU A 145 -5.61 4.03 -17.20
N SER A 146 -6.00 3.27 -18.23
CA SER A 146 -7.41 3.23 -18.60
C SER A 146 -8.25 2.52 -17.51
N PRO A 147 -9.57 2.75 -17.42
CA PRO A 147 -10.43 2.06 -16.45
C PRO A 147 -10.29 0.53 -16.50
N LEU A 148 -10.22 -0.06 -17.70
CA LEU A 148 -10.05 -1.50 -17.88
C LEU A 148 -8.67 -1.99 -17.41
N GLN A 149 -7.61 -1.24 -17.73
CA GLN A 149 -6.26 -1.56 -17.28
C GLN A 149 -6.14 -1.47 -15.75
N PHE A 150 -6.80 -0.48 -15.15
CA PHE A 150 -6.87 -0.32 -13.70
C PHE A 150 -7.59 -1.51 -13.04
N GLN A 151 -8.77 -1.89 -13.55
CA GLN A 151 -9.50 -3.06 -13.04
C GLN A 151 -8.66 -4.33 -13.13
N LYS A 152 -8.05 -4.58 -14.30
CA LYS A 152 -7.18 -5.73 -14.51
C LYS A 152 -6.02 -5.77 -13.52
N ARG A 153 -5.37 -4.62 -13.28
CA ARG A 153 -4.29 -4.51 -12.29
C ARG A 153 -4.81 -4.78 -10.87
N LEU A 154 -5.98 -4.28 -10.52
CA LEU A 154 -6.60 -4.52 -9.23
C LEU A 154 -6.91 -6.00 -9.01
N ARG A 155 -7.49 -6.68 -10.00
CA ARG A 155 -7.74 -8.14 -9.98
C ARG A 155 -6.46 -8.93 -9.75
N LEU A 156 -5.39 -8.60 -10.46
CA LEU A 156 -4.11 -9.30 -10.33
C LEU A 156 -3.43 -9.06 -8.97
N VAL A 157 -3.47 -7.83 -8.46
CA VAL A 157 -2.96 -7.50 -7.11
C VAL A 157 -3.72 -8.25 -6.04
N GLU A 158 -5.04 -8.33 -6.16
CA GLU A 158 -5.88 -9.03 -5.19
C GLU A 158 -5.71 -10.55 -5.26
N ALA A 159 -5.60 -11.12 -6.47
CA ALA A 159 -5.25 -12.53 -6.64
C ALA A 159 -3.89 -12.84 -6.01
N ARG A 160 -2.89 -11.96 -6.20
CA ARG A 160 -1.59 -12.10 -5.55
C ARG A 160 -1.72 -12.05 -4.03
N ARG A 161 -2.48 -11.12 -3.46
CA ARG A 161 -2.73 -11.05 -2.00
C ARG A 161 -3.30 -12.37 -1.47
N ARG A 162 -4.29 -12.95 -2.16
CA ARG A 162 -4.95 -14.21 -1.74
C ARG A 162 -4.05 -15.43 -1.88
N LEU A 163 -3.30 -15.54 -2.98
CA LEU A 163 -2.34 -16.62 -3.18
C LEU A 163 -1.29 -16.66 -2.06
N HIS A 164 -0.81 -15.50 -1.62
CA HIS A 164 0.20 -15.41 -0.57
C HIS A 164 -0.37 -15.49 0.85
N GLY A 165 -1.51 -14.83 1.11
CA GLY A 165 -2.09 -14.73 2.45
C GLY A 165 -3.01 -15.88 2.83
N GLU A 166 -3.84 -16.34 1.89
CA GLU A 166 -4.90 -17.33 2.13
C GLU A 166 -4.51 -18.74 1.62
N ARG A 167 -3.42 -18.85 0.85
CA ARG A 167 -2.89 -20.11 0.27
C ARG A 167 -3.90 -20.89 -0.58
N VAL A 168 -4.83 -20.18 -1.23
CA VAL A 168 -5.81 -20.75 -2.16
C VAL A 168 -5.16 -21.30 -3.44
N ALA A 169 -5.87 -22.16 -4.16
CA ALA A 169 -5.39 -22.67 -5.44
C ALA A 169 -5.32 -21.57 -6.51
N ILE A 170 -4.37 -21.68 -7.46
CA ILE A 170 -4.20 -20.71 -8.56
C ILE A 170 -5.49 -20.56 -9.40
N SER A 171 -6.19 -21.66 -9.65
CA SER A 171 -7.44 -21.66 -10.40
C SER A 171 -8.55 -20.92 -9.64
N GLU A 172 -8.68 -21.18 -8.35
CA GLU A 172 -9.66 -20.54 -7.46
C GLU A 172 -9.40 -19.02 -7.39
N ALA A 173 -8.16 -18.62 -7.11
CA ALA A 173 -7.78 -17.20 -7.09
C ALA A 173 -8.12 -16.50 -8.40
N ALA A 174 -7.89 -17.15 -9.56
CA ALA A 174 -8.20 -16.59 -10.86
C ALA A 174 -9.71 -16.35 -11.06
N PHE A 175 -10.54 -17.37 -10.78
CA PHE A 175 -11.99 -17.26 -10.95
C PHE A 175 -12.61 -16.24 -10.00
N ASP A 176 -12.18 -16.22 -8.75
CA ASP A 176 -12.74 -15.32 -7.75
C ASP A 176 -12.44 -13.84 -8.02
N VAL A 177 -11.29 -13.53 -8.64
CA VAL A 177 -11.02 -12.15 -9.09
C VAL A 177 -11.66 -11.83 -10.45
N GLY A 178 -12.47 -12.74 -11.00
CA GLY A 178 -13.28 -12.51 -12.19
C GLY A 178 -12.61 -12.80 -13.52
N TYR A 179 -11.58 -13.67 -13.56
CA TYR A 179 -11.07 -14.23 -14.82
C TYR A 179 -11.88 -15.44 -15.26
N GLU A 180 -12.20 -15.53 -16.54
CA GLU A 180 -12.91 -16.70 -17.12
C GLU A 180 -11.95 -17.86 -17.47
N SER A 181 -10.65 -17.60 -17.50
CA SER A 181 -9.64 -18.58 -17.89
C SER A 181 -8.36 -18.43 -17.08
N VAL A 182 -7.94 -19.52 -16.43
CA VAL A 182 -6.68 -19.62 -15.69
C VAL A 182 -5.47 -19.37 -16.59
N SER A 183 -5.53 -19.78 -17.85
CA SER A 183 -4.46 -19.55 -18.84
C SER A 183 -4.34 -18.07 -19.22
N HIS A 184 -5.45 -17.33 -19.28
CA HIS A 184 -5.41 -15.88 -19.50
C HIS A 184 -4.88 -15.16 -18.26
N PHE A 185 -5.38 -15.52 -17.08
CA PHE A 185 -4.90 -15.03 -15.78
C PHE A 185 -3.38 -15.19 -15.63
N THR A 186 -2.86 -16.39 -15.89
CA THR A 186 -1.42 -16.70 -15.71
C THR A 186 -0.54 -15.83 -16.60
N ARG A 187 -0.94 -15.60 -17.85
CA ARG A 187 -0.19 -14.72 -18.78
C ARG A 187 -0.20 -13.26 -18.32
N ASP A 188 -1.35 -12.79 -17.87
CA ASP A 188 -1.51 -11.43 -17.37
C ASP A 188 -0.75 -11.19 -16.06
N TYR A 189 -0.78 -12.17 -15.17
CA TYR A 189 -0.05 -12.19 -13.91
C TYR A 189 1.45 -12.10 -14.17
N ALA A 190 1.99 -12.97 -15.03
CA ALA A 190 3.41 -12.97 -15.37
C ALA A 190 3.85 -11.65 -16.01
N ARG A 191 3.00 -11.03 -16.82
CA ARG A 191 3.27 -9.71 -17.41
C ARG A 191 3.38 -8.60 -16.36
N LEU A 192 2.55 -8.64 -15.31
CA LEU A 192 2.53 -7.60 -14.28
C LEU A 192 3.62 -7.82 -13.21
N PHE A 193 3.84 -9.06 -12.78
CA PHE A 193 4.72 -9.38 -11.65
C PHE A 193 6.07 -9.98 -12.05
N GLY A 194 6.30 -10.23 -13.35
CA GLY A 194 7.56 -10.75 -13.87
C GLY A 194 7.70 -12.28 -13.83
N ALA A 195 6.81 -12.99 -13.11
CA ALA A 195 6.80 -14.45 -13.03
C ALA A 195 5.37 -15.01 -12.94
N PRO A 196 5.11 -16.23 -13.44
CA PRO A 196 3.83 -16.91 -13.24
C PRO A 196 3.51 -17.17 -11.76
N PRO A 197 2.23 -17.32 -11.37
CA PRO A 197 1.81 -17.45 -9.98
C PRO A 197 2.54 -18.55 -9.19
N ARG A 198 2.73 -19.73 -9.80
CA ARG A 198 3.43 -20.86 -9.15
C ARG A 198 4.86 -20.50 -8.76
N ARG A 199 5.62 -19.91 -9.69
CA ARG A 199 7.02 -19.54 -9.45
C ARG A 199 7.15 -18.39 -8.46
N ASP A 200 6.18 -17.47 -8.46
CA ASP A 200 6.10 -16.37 -7.50
C ASP A 200 5.90 -16.90 -6.06
N LEU A 201 5.02 -17.90 -5.89
CA LEU A 201 4.81 -18.58 -4.60
C LEU A 201 6.04 -19.36 -4.12
N GLU A 202 6.75 -20.04 -5.02
CA GLU A 202 7.99 -20.77 -4.72
C GLU A 202 9.11 -19.82 -4.23
N ALA A 203 9.20 -18.61 -4.79
CA ALA A 203 10.22 -17.62 -4.42
C ALA A 203 10.09 -17.14 -2.95
N LEU A 204 8.87 -17.08 -2.41
CA LEU A 204 8.64 -16.69 -1.01
C LEU A 204 8.87 -17.83 -0.02
N SER A 205 8.58 -19.07 -0.43
CA SER A 205 8.89 -20.25 0.40
C SER A 205 10.39 -20.39 0.67
N LEU A 206 11.22 -19.85 -0.22
CA LEU A 206 12.68 -19.79 -0.07
C LEU A 206 13.16 -18.62 0.81
N SER A 207 12.37 -17.55 0.98
CA SER A 207 12.68 -16.44 1.89
C SER A 207 12.21 -16.68 3.34
N ASP A 208 11.21 -17.52 3.55
CA ASP A 208 10.70 -17.96 4.87
C ASP A 208 11.49 -19.17 5.45
N GLY A 209 12.79 -19.29 5.13
CA GLY A 209 13.62 -20.41 5.55
C GLY A 209 13.55 -20.70 7.06
N PRO A 210 13.66 -21.98 7.50
CA PRO A 210 13.55 -22.34 8.90
C PRO A 210 14.58 -21.57 9.74
N PRO A 211 14.26 -21.20 11.00
CA PRO A 211 15.20 -20.48 11.85
C PRO A 211 16.53 -21.23 11.91
N PRO A 212 17.67 -20.52 11.95
CA PRO A 212 18.99 -21.16 11.96
C PRO A 212 19.02 -22.19 13.08
N ARG A 213 19.26 -23.46 12.72
CA ARG A 213 19.38 -24.55 13.68
C ARG A 213 20.41 -24.13 14.72
N GLY A 214 19.95 -24.05 15.98
CA GLY A 214 20.73 -23.58 17.10
C GLY A 214 22.14 -24.18 17.12
N SER A 215 23.09 -23.32 17.48
CA SER A 215 24.46 -23.69 17.80
C SER A 215 24.48 -25.00 18.60
N ARG A 216 25.01 -26.06 17.97
CA ARG A 216 25.49 -27.22 18.72
C ARG A 216 26.48 -26.69 19.74
N ARG A 217 26.07 -26.69 21.01
CA ARG A 217 26.94 -26.48 22.16
C ARG A 217 28.16 -27.39 21.97
N PRO A 218 29.41 -26.88 22.01
CA PRO A 218 30.56 -27.76 22.01
C PRO A 218 30.49 -28.67 23.25
N PRO A 219 30.96 -29.93 23.15
CA PRO A 219 30.96 -30.83 24.30
C PRO A 219 31.79 -30.25 25.45
N PRO A 220 31.43 -30.54 26.70
CA PRO A 220 32.16 -30.00 27.85
C PRO A 220 33.59 -30.53 27.86
N GLU A 221 34.56 -29.61 27.97
CA GLU A 221 35.96 -29.94 28.21
C GLU A 221 36.08 -30.82 29.46
N SER A 222 36.65 -32.01 29.27
CA SER A 222 37.04 -32.92 30.32
C SER A 222 38.05 -32.21 31.24
N ARG A 223 37.62 -31.94 32.48
CA ARG A 223 38.48 -31.45 33.56
C ARG A 223 39.66 -32.40 33.74
N GLN A 224 40.88 -31.92 33.46
CA GLN A 224 42.11 -32.54 33.95
C GLN A 224 42.18 -32.34 35.47
N THR A 225 42.13 -33.44 36.20
CA THR A 225 42.55 -33.52 37.61
C THR A 225 44.05 -33.29 37.72
N PRO A 226 44.55 -32.50 38.68
CA PRO A 226 45.98 -32.41 38.96
C PRO A 226 46.44 -33.68 39.68
N GLY A 227 47.47 -34.33 39.15
CA GLY A 227 48.18 -35.43 39.82
C GLY A 227 49.10 -34.92 40.95
N PRO A 228 49.46 -35.77 41.92
CA PRO A 228 50.06 -35.38 43.20
C PRO A 228 51.56 -35.00 43.08
N PRO A 229 52.12 -34.31 44.10
CA PRO A 229 53.52 -33.90 44.08
C PRO A 229 54.45 -35.11 44.32
N VAL A 230 55.62 -35.07 43.68
CA VAL A 230 56.69 -36.06 43.79
C VAL A 230 57.83 -35.42 44.60
N PRO A 231 58.58 -36.17 45.45
CA PRO A 231 59.21 -35.66 46.67
C PRO A 231 60.41 -34.73 46.49
#